data_AF-A0A2R6GFA6-F1
#
_entry.id   AF-A0A2R6GFA6-F1
#
_cell.length_a   1.000
_cell.length_b   1.000
_cell.length_c   1.000
_cell.angle_alpha   90.00
_cell.angle_beta   90.00
_cell.angle_gamma   90.00
#
_symmetry.space_group_name_H-M   'P 1'
#
loop_
_entity.id
_entity.type
_entity.pdbx_description
1 polymer ?
#
loop_
_entity_poly.entity_id
_entity_poly.type
_entity_poly.pdbx_seq_one_letter_code
_entity_poly.pdbx_strand_id
1 'polypeptide(L)'
;MSHVDLDEYLREDEPTLETVPASTGGVEAVEGTLAVTPDRVVFFADGRTTDVAVDDVTALQYDAPAFPLWNAVGGGVLVTVGALLLFVAFSGVGQPVTTIMGGLLTIVGAALLALGASGDRAATLEVYTPAQAFEFASTDTEALAAVPGAIRSEDGENRDEA
;
A
#
# COMPACT_ATOMS: atom_id res chain seq x y z
N MET A 1 -29.91 9.27 -8.53
CA MET A 1 -28.88 9.73 -7.59
C MET A 1 -27.81 10.36 -8.46
N SER A 2 -27.58 11.67 -8.31
CA SER A 2 -26.50 12.35 -9.03
C SER A 2 -25.19 11.81 -8.47
N HIS A 3 -24.33 11.32 -9.37
CA HIS A 3 -22.95 11.02 -9.05
C HIS A 3 -22.28 12.38 -8.84
N VAL A 4 -21.91 12.70 -7.60
CA VAL A 4 -21.10 13.90 -7.32
C VAL A 4 -19.66 13.48 -7.54
N ASP A 5 -18.97 14.15 -8.45
CA ASP A 5 -17.56 13.88 -8.74
C ASP A 5 -16.66 14.74 -7.84
N LEU A 6 -15.40 14.32 -7.66
CA LEU A 6 -14.42 15.05 -6.84
C LEU A 6 -14.31 16.52 -7.27
N ASP A 7 -14.32 16.79 -8.57
CA ASP A 7 -14.23 18.13 -9.14
C ASP A 7 -15.45 19.02 -8.80
N GLU A 8 -16.61 18.41 -8.55
CA GLU A 8 -17.81 19.13 -8.11
C GLU A 8 -17.78 19.41 -6.59
N TYR A 9 -17.03 18.61 -5.83
CA TYR A 9 -16.83 18.80 -4.39
C TYR A 9 -15.76 19.86 -4.07
N LEU A 10 -14.70 19.93 -4.88
CA LEU A 10 -13.67 20.95 -4.77
C LEU A 10 -14.24 22.33 -5.16
N ARG A 11 -13.69 23.41 -4.60
CA ARG A 11 -14.12 24.76 -5.01
C ARG A 11 -13.66 25.02 -6.44
N GLU A 12 -14.43 25.78 -7.23
CA GLU A 12 -14.14 26.04 -8.66
C GLU A 12 -12.72 26.57 -8.93
N ASP A 13 -12.09 27.24 -7.96
CA ASP A 13 -10.75 27.83 -8.06
C ASP A 13 -9.70 27.18 -7.13
N GLU A 14 -10.02 26.05 -6.49
CA GLU A 14 -9.09 25.35 -5.59
C GLU A 14 -8.18 24.42 -6.39
N PRO A 15 -6.86 24.70 -6.49
CA PRO A 15 -5.96 23.85 -7.25
C PRO A 15 -5.69 22.54 -6.50
N THR A 16 -5.74 21.43 -7.23
CA THR A 16 -5.29 20.13 -6.72
C THR A 16 -3.79 19.98 -6.97
N LEU A 17 -3.01 19.81 -5.90
CA LEU A 17 -1.57 19.58 -5.96
C LEU A 17 -1.26 18.15 -6.37
N GLU A 18 -1.96 17.19 -5.76
CA GLU A 18 -1.79 15.76 -6.02
C GLU A 18 -3.12 15.02 -5.94
N THR A 19 -3.29 14.02 -6.81
CA THR A 19 -4.48 13.16 -6.84
C THR A 19 -4.05 11.71 -6.93
N VAL A 20 -4.47 10.90 -5.96
CA VAL A 20 -4.04 9.51 -5.82
C VAL A 20 -5.27 8.61 -5.64
N PRO A 21 -5.42 7.52 -6.42
CA PRO A 21 -6.41 6.50 -6.10
C PRO A 21 -6.05 5.87 -4.77
N ALA A 22 -6.97 5.87 -3.80
CA ALA A 22 -6.70 5.41 -2.45
C ALA A 22 -7.89 4.63 -1.90
N SER A 23 -7.65 3.88 -0.83
CA SER A 23 -8.68 3.18 -0.08
C SER A 23 -8.52 3.47 1.42
N THR A 24 -9.61 3.47 2.17
CA THR A 24 -9.52 3.63 3.63
C THR A 24 -8.93 2.38 4.29
N GLY A 25 -8.05 2.55 5.27
CA GLY A 25 -7.62 1.46 6.16
C GLY A 25 -8.79 0.96 7.03
N GLY A 26 -8.86 -0.36 7.27
CA GLY A 26 -9.85 -0.97 8.16
C GLY A 26 -10.58 -2.21 7.61
N VAL A 27 -11.61 -2.66 8.34
CA VAL A 27 -12.37 -3.90 8.05
C VAL A 27 -13.25 -3.76 6.79
N GLU A 28 -13.64 -2.54 6.44
CA GLU A 28 -14.37 -2.19 5.22
C GLU A 28 -13.56 -1.14 4.45
N ALA A 29 -12.59 -1.59 3.65
CA ALA A 29 -11.85 -0.70 2.77
C ALA A 29 -12.80 -0.14 1.71
N VAL A 30 -12.94 1.18 1.70
CA VAL A 30 -13.71 1.90 0.68
C VAL A 30 -12.72 2.49 -0.31
N GLU A 31 -12.85 2.14 -1.58
CA GLU A 31 -12.04 2.70 -2.66
C GLU A 31 -12.55 4.08 -3.07
N GLY A 32 -11.63 4.99 -3.34
CA GLY A 32 -11.93 6.35 -3.74
C GLY A 32 -10.69 7.09 -4.20
N THR A 33 -10.75 8.41 -4.11
CA THR A 33 -9.69 9.31 -4.55
C THR A 33 -9.25 10.19 -3.39
N LEU A 34 -7.96 10.20 -3.11
CA LEU A 34 -7.31 11.15 -2.22
C LEU A 34 -6.81 12.32 -3.05
N ALA A 35 -7.25 13.53 -2.73
CA ALA A 35 -6.82 14.77 -3.35
C ALA A 35 -6.18 15.66 -2.29
N VAL A 36 -5.04 16.24 -2.62
CA VAL A 36 -4.33 17.20 -1.78
C VAL A 36 -4.48 18.56 -2.43
N THR A 37 -4.99 19.52 -1.69
CA THR A 37 -5.05 20.94 -2.06
C THR A 37 -4.16 21.73 -1.09
N PRO A 38 -3.89 23.03 -1.38
CA PRO A 38 -3.11 23.86 -0.47
C PRO A 38 -3.69 23.94 0.95
N ASP A 39 -5.02 23.91 1.06
CA ASP A 39 -5.72 24.12 2.33
C ASP A 39 -6.09 22.80 3.04
N ARG A 40 -6.27 21.70 2.29
CA ARG A 40 -6.86 20.47 2.83
C ARG A 40 -6.49 19.21 2.07
N VAL A 41 -6.58 18.09 2.78
CA VAL A 41 -6.54 16.73 2.24
C VAL A 41 -7.96 16.21 2.20
N VAL A 42 -8.44 15.88 1.00
CA VAL A 42 -9.79 15.40 0.77
C VAL A 42 -9.75 13.97 0.27
N PHE A 43 -10.38 13.05 0.99
CA PHE A 43 -10.66 11.71 0.49
C PHE A 43 -12.14 11.60 0.12
N PHE A 44 -12.40 11.24 -1.14
CA PHE A 44 -13.75 11.13 -1.68
C PHE A 44 -14.01 9.71 -2.19
N ALA A 45 -15.06 9.07 -1.65
CA ALA A 45 -15.43 7.70 -1.98
C ALA A 45 -16.94 7.48 -1.84
N ASP A 46 -17.62 7.11 -2.93
CA ASP A 46 -19.07 6.81 -3.04
C ASP A 46 -19.96 7.37 -1.91
N GLY A 47 -20.14 8.69 -1.91
CA GLY A 47 -21.01 9.41 -0.96
C GLY A 47 -20.42 9.64 0.44
N ARG A 48 -19.17 9.25 0.68
CA ARG A 48 -18.37 9.60 1.86
C ARG A 48 -17.25 10.55 1.46
N THR A 49 -17.14 11.63 2.23
CA THR A 49 -16.03 12.58 2.09
C THR A 49 -15.37 12.75 3.43
N THR A 50 -14.05 12.61 3.45
CA THR A 50 -13.21 12.98 4.58
C THR A 50 -12.44 14.22 4.17
N ASP A 51 -12.55 15.27 4.95
CA ASP A 51 -11.88 16.55 4.73
C ASP A 51 -11.02 16.85 5.96
N VAL A 52 -9.74 17.06 5.75
CA VAL A 52 -8.75 17.35 6.79
C VAL A 52 -8.00 18.61 6.39
N ALA A 53 -8.17 19.69 7.15
CA ALA A 53 -7.38 20.89 6.93
C ALA A 53 -5.89 20.58 7.11
N VAL A 54 -5.04 21.11 6.23
CA VAL A 54 -3.58 20.93 6.30
C VAL A 54 -3.03 21.43 7.65
N ASP A 55 -3.54 22.56 8.14
CA ASP A 55 -3.18 23.14 9.44
C ASP A 55 -3.50 22.24 10.65
N ASP A 56 -4.47 21.34 10.51
CA ASP A 56 -4.86 20.38 11.55
C ASP A 56 -4.01 19.10 11.52
N VAL A 57 -3.15 18.91 10.51
CA VAL A 57 -2.28 17.75 10.40
C VAL A 57 -1.12 17.88 11.38
N THR A 58 -1.15 17.07 12.44
CA THR A 58 -0.11 17.05 13.47
C THR A 58 1.07 16.16 13.07
N ALA A 59 0.80 15.05 12.37
CA ALA A 59 1.82 14.14 11.90
C ALA A 59 1.37 13.38 10.64
N LEU A 60 2.36 12.98 9.84
CA LEU A 60 2.19 12.14 8.66
C LEU A 60 3.16 10.97 8.77
N GLN A 61 2.64 9.76 8.61
CA GLN A 61 3.44 8.54 8.53
C GLN A 61 3.17 7.87 7.19
N TYR A 62 4.23 7.65 6.42
CA TYR A 62 4.17 6.90 5.18
C TYR A 62 4.94 5.60 5.35
N ASP A 63 4.26 4.49 5.10
CA ASP A 63 4.84 3.16 5.12
C ASP A 63 4.88 2.62 3.69
N ALA A 64 6.10 2.52 3.17
CA ALA A 64 6.34 1.92 1.87
C ALA A 64 5.92 0.44 1.88
N PRO A 65 5.51 -0.12 0.72
CA PRO A 65 5.13 -1.52 0.66
C PRO A 65 6.35 -2.39 1.02
N ALA A 66 6.29 -3.05 2.16
CA ALA A 66 7.36 -3.92 2.61
C ALA A 66 7.15 -5.33 2.04
N PHE A 67 8.20 -5.87 1.43
CA PHE A 67 8.27 -7.30 1.15
C PHE A 67 8.55 -8.04 2.46
N PRO A 68 7.66 -8.94 2.94
CA PRO A 68 7.95 -9.75 4.11
C PRO A 68 9.09 -10.69 3.75
N LEU A 69 10.30 -10.32 4.16
CA LEU A 69 11.54 -11.05 3.88
C LEU A 69 11.43 -12.54 4.21
N TRP A 70 10.59 -12.88 5.19
CA TRP A 70 10.30 -14.27 5.57
C TRP A 70 9.70 -15.11 4.44
N ASN A 71 8.88 -14.52 3.55
CA ASN A 71 8.30 -15.26 2.41
C ASN A 71 9.35 -15.55 1.33
N ALA A 72 10.27 -14.61 1.07
CA ALA A 72 11.38 -14.84 0.13
C ALA A 72 12.36 -15.87 0.69
N VAL A 73 12.79 -15.70 1.95
CA VAL A 73 13.76 -16.58 2.59
C VAL A 73 13.15 -17.97 2.78
N GLY A 74 11.94 -18.06 3.35
CA GLY A 74 11.24 -19.31 3.57
C GLY A 74 10.91 -20.03 2.25
N GLY A 75 10.38 -19.30 1.28
CA GLY A 75 10.08 -19.84 -0.05
C GLY A 75 11.34 -20.34 -0.77
N GLY A 76 12.42 -19.55 -0.77
CA GLY A 76 13.69 -19.92 -1.38
C GLY A 76 14.33 -21.15 -0.73
N VAL A 77 14.32 -21.24 0.60
CA VAL A 77 14.81 -22.42 1.33
C VAL A 77 14.01 -23.67 0.96
N LEU A 78 12.68 -23.58 0.95
CA LEU A 78 11.81 -24.72 0.63
C LEU A 78 11.98 -25.19 -0.82
N VAL A 79 12.07 -24.27 -1.78
CA VAL A 79 12.39 -24.62 -3.18
C VAL A 79 13.76 -25.29 -3.27
N THR A 80 14.78 -24.74 -2.62
CA THR A 80 16.15 -25.29 -2.66
C THR A 80 16.21 -26.70 -2.10
N VAL A 81 15.61 -26.91 -0.91
CA VAL A 81 15.56 -28.23 -0.26
C VAL A 81 14.70 -29.20 -1.07
N GLY A 82 13.55 -28.75 -1.57
CA GLY A 82 12.67 -29.57 -2.40
C GLY A 82 13.34 -30.05 -3.69
N ALA A 83 14.02 -29.14 -4.39
CA ALA A 83 14.79 -29.45 -5.60
C ALA A 83 15.93 -30.42 -5.32
N LEU A 84 16.63 -30.28 -4.19
CA LEU A 84 17.68 -31.22 -3.78
C LEU A 84 17.10 -32.63 -3.53
N LEU A 85 15.96 -32.73 -2.85
CA LEU A 85 15.30 -34.02 -2.60
C LEU A 85 14.81 -34.66 -3.90
N LEU A 86 14.28 -33.86 -4.84
CA LEU A 86 13.91 -34.35 -6.17
C LEU A 86 15.14 -34.82 -6.95
N PHE A 87 16.25 -34.10 -6.89
CA PHE A 87 17.52 -34.52 -7.50
C PHE A 87 17.99 -35.88 -6.97
N VAL A 88 17.96 -36.08 -5.64
CA VAL A 88 18.31 -37.36 -5.00
C VAL A 88 17.33 -38.48 -5.42
N ALA A 89 16.04 -38.16 -5.52
CA ALA A 89 15.02 -39.10 -5.98
C ALA A 89 15.24 -39.56 -7.42
N PHE A 90 15.51 -38.63 -8.34
CA PHE A 90 15.74 -38.94 -9.75
C PHE A 90 17.12 -39.53 -10.05
N SER A 91 18.08 -39.40 -9.12
CA SER A 91 19.40 -40.03 -9.22
C SER A 91 19.38 -41.55 -8.96
N GLY A 92 18.20 -42.15 -8.72
CA GLY A 92 18.04 -43.59 -8.48
C GLY A 92 18.40 -44.04 -7.05
N VAL A 93 18.72 -43.09 -6.16
CA VAL A 93 19.06 -43.34 -4.75
C VAL A 93 17.86 -43.11 -3.83
N GLY A 94 16.89 -42.29 -4.26
CA GLY A 94 15.75 -41.94 -3.42
C GLY A 94 14.63 -42.97 -3.37
N GLN A 95 13.90 -42.92 -2.25
CA GLN A 95 12.68 -43.67 -2.01
C GLN A 95 11.46 -42.89 -2.54
N PRO A 96 10.28 -43.54 -2.71
CA PRO A 96 9.06 -42.85 -3.12
C PRO A 96 8.69 -41.67 -2.20
N VAL A 97 8.97 -41.79 -0.89
CA VAL A 97 8.73 -40.73 0.09
C VAL A 97 9.56 -39.47 -0.17
N THR A 98 10.80 -39.61 -0.64
CA THR A 98 11.67 -38.47 -0.99
C THR A 98 11.16 -37.71 -2.21
N THR A 99 10.58 -38.40 -3.20
CA THR A 99 9.95 -37.74 -4.35
C THR A 99 8.74 -36.92 -3.92
N ILE A 100 7.88 -37.49 -3.06
CA ILE A 100 6.67 -36.83 -2.56
C ILE A 100 7.04 -35.60 -1.73
N MET A 101 8.00 -35.72 -0.81
CA MET A 101 8.46 -34.60 0.01
C MET A 101 9.17 -33.53 -0.82
N GLY A 102 10.03 -33.92 -1.75
CA GLY A 102 10.70 -32.98 -2.65
C GLY A 102 9.70 -32.17 -3.50
N GLY A 103 8.68 -32.84 -4.04
CA GLY A 103 7.61 -32.19 -4.79
C GLY A 103 6.81 -31.21 -3.93
N LEU A 104 6.36 -31.63 -2.74
CA LEU A 104 5.58 -30.79 -1.83
C LEU A 104 6.37 -29.55 -1.39
N LEU A 105 7.62 -29.70 -0.95
CA LEU A 105 8.44 -28.57 -0.51
C LEU A 105 8.69 -27.58 -1.66
N THR A 106 8.90 -28.09 -2.88
CA THR A 106 9.08 -27.25 -4.06
C THR A 106 7.81 -26.46 -4.38
N ILE A 107 6.63 -27.10 -4.36
CA ILE A 107 5.35 -26.45 -4.63
C ILE A 107 5.03 -25.40 -3.57
N VAL A 108 5.18 -25.75 -2.28
CA VAL A 108 4.92 -24.83 -1.17
C VAL A 108 5.90 -23.66 -1.21
N GLY A 109 7.19 -23.93 -1.46
CA GLY A 109 8.20 -22.90 -1.61
C GLY A 109 7.91 -21.95 -2.77
N ALA A 110 7.53 -22.50 -3.94
CA ALA A 110 7.14 -21.71 -5.10
C ALA A 110 5.88 -20.86 -4.84
N ALA A 111 4.89 -21.41 -4.12
CA ALA A 111 3.70 -20.67 -3.72
C ALA A 111 4.04 -19.51 -2.77
N LEU A 112 4.93 -19.72 -1.79
CA LEU A 112 5.38 -18.64 -0.89
C LEU A 112 6.17 -17.56 -1.64
N LEU A 113 7.01 -17.94 -2.61
CA LEU A 113 7.69 -16.98 -3.47
C LEU A 113 6.70 -16.20 -4.33
N ALA A 114 5.70 -16.86 -4.91
CA ALA A 114 4.65 -16.22 -5.69
C ALA A 114 3.79 -15.26 -4.85
N LEU A 115 3.42 -15.64 -3.63
CA LEU A 115 2.72 -14.78 -2.66
C LEU A 115 3.59 -13.63 -2.12
N GLY A 116 4.91 -13.84 -2.09
CA GLY A 116 5.86 -12.77 -1.83
C GLY A 116 5.89 -11.77 -2.98
N ALA A 117 5.95 -12.28 -4.21
CA ALA A 117 6.14 -11.52 -5.44
C ALA A 117 4.87 -10.89 -6.03
N SER A 118 3.67 -11.36 -5.65
CA SER A 118 2.40 -10.72 -6.00
C SER A 118 2.39 -9.32 -5.37
N GLY A 119 2.63 -8.31 -6.22
CA GLY A 119 2.86 -6.91 -5.88
C GLY A 119 1.62 -6.12 -5.47
N ASP A 120 0.53 -6.79 -5.09
CA ASP A 120 -0.72 -6.15 -4.66
C ASP A 120 -0.63 -5.61 -3.21
N ARG A 121 0.55 -5.17 -2.79
CA ARG A 121 0.72 -4.51 -1.48
C ARG A 121 0.64 -3.01 -1.70
N ALA A 122 -0.43 -2.44 -1.19
CA ALA A 122 -0.60 -1.00 -1.13
C ALA A 122 0.44 -0.38 -0.17
N ALA A 123 1.00 0.77 -0.54
CA ALA A 123 1.62 1.68 0.41
C ALA A 123 0.53 2.26 1.31
N THR A 124 0.85 2.57 2.57
CA THR A 124 -0.08 3.19 3.51
C THR A 124 0.40 4.57 3.91
N LEU A 125 -0.55 5.49 4.02
CA LEU A 125 -0.37 6.85 4.50
C LEU A 125 -1.33 7.07 5.67
N GLU A 126 -0.77 7.37 6.83
CA GLU A 126 -1.52 7.72 8.02
C GLU A 126 -1.41 9.24 8.28
N VAL A 127 -2.57 9.89 8.35
CA VAL A 127 -2.72 11.32 8.63
C VAL A 127 -3.27 11.47 10.04
N TYR A 128 -2.48 12.09 10.91
CA TYR A 128 -2.82 12.30 12.32
C TYR A 128 -3.31 13.72 12.55
N THR A 129 -4.51 13.84 13.11
CA THR A 129 -5.09 15.11 13.60
C THR A 129 -5.22 15.06 15.13
N PRO A 130 -5.45 16.20 15.81
CA PRO A 130 -5.68 16.21 17.26
C PRO A 130 -6.87 15.36 17.70
N ALA A 131 -7.85 15.12 16.82
CA ALA A 131 -9.07 14.39 17.11
C ALA A 131 -8.98 12.90 16.74
N GLN A 132 -8.33 12.58 15.63
CA GLN A 132 -8.35 11.22 15.04
C GLN A 132 -7.20 10.98 14.07
N ALA A 133 -6.95 9.70 13.77
CA ALA A 133 -6.03 9.27 12.72
C ALA A 133 -6.82 8.69 11.53
N PHE A 134 -6.38 9.02 10.32
CA PHE A 134 -6.93 8.50 9.08
C PHE A 134 -5.87 7.69 8.35
N GLU A 135 -6.24 6.50 7.89
CA GLU A 135 -5.35 5.62 7.14
C GLU A 135 -5.84 5.51 5.69
N PHE A 136 -4.93 5.73 4.75
CA PHE A 136 -5.16 5.62 3.32
C PHE A 136 -4.17 4.65 2.71
N ALA A 137 -4.64 3.70 1.91
CA ALA A 137 -3.82 2.72 1.23
C ALA A 137 -3.94 2.85 -0.29
N SER A 138 -2.81 2.86 -1.01
CA SER A 138 -2.78 2.91 -2.48
C SER A 138 -1.77 1.94 -3.07
N THR A 139 -2.12 1.31 -4.19
CA THR A 139 -1.17 0.56 -5.03
C THR A 139 -0.31 1.49 -5.89
N ASP A 140 -0.70 2.76 -6.06
CA ASP A 140 0.13 3.79 -6.66
C ASP A 140 1.09 4.37 -5.61
N THR A 141 2.17 3.63 -5.40
CA THR A 141 3.13 3.91 -4.33
C THR A 141 3.91 5.20 -4.55
N GLU A 142 4.13 5.58 -5.82
CA GLU A 142 4.88 6.78 -6.18
C GLU A 142 4.01 8.02 -5.93
N ALA A 143 2.76 7.99 -6.37
CA ALA A 143 1.82 9.07 -6.14
C ALA A 143 1.51 9.24 -4.65
N LEU A 144 1.28 8.16 -3.91
CA LEU A 144 1.05 8.24 -2.45
C LEU A 144 2.29 8.73 -1.68
N ALA A 145 3.51 8.43 -2.15
CA ALA A 145 4.74 8.93 -1.55
C ALA A 145 4.96 10.43 -1.76
N ALA A 146 4.34 11.03 -2.79
CA ALA A 146 4.41 12.46 -3.05
C ALA A 146 3.53 13.29 -2.09
N VAL A 147 2.44 12.70 -1.58
CA VAL A 147 1.45 13.36 -0.72
C VAL A 147 2.07 14.02 0.53
N PRO A 148 2.93 13.36 1.33
CA PRO A 148 3.58 14.03 2.45
C PRO A 148 4.45 15.23 2.07
N GLY A 149 5.04 15.20 0.86
CA GLY A 149 5.81 16.30 0.31
C GLY A 149 4.93 17.50 -0.02
N ALA A 150 3.81 17.25 -0.71
CA ALA A 150 2.82 18.27 -1.07
C ALA A 150 2.19 18.95 0.16
N ILE A 151 1.93 18.22 1.24
CA ILE A 151 1.39 18.80 2.48
C ILE A 151 2.43 19.69 3.19
N ARG A 152 3.71 19.30 3.16
CA ARG A 152 4.78 20.03 3.88
C ARG A 152 5.32 21.25 3.14
N SER A 153 5.22 21.30 1.80
CA SER A 153 5.63 22.48 1.04
C SER A 153 4.79 23.71 1.41
N GLU A 154 3.49 23.51 1.63
CA GLU A 154 2.54 24.57 1.96
C GLU A 154 2.73 25.09 3.40
N ASP A 155 2.96 24.19 4.36
CA ASP A 155 3.21 24.54 5.76
C ASP A 155 4.54 25.35 5.93
N GLY A 156 5.45 25.23 4.96
CA GLY A 156 6.69 26.01 4.88
C GLY A 156 6.50 27.39 4.25
N GLU A 157 5.75 27.50 3.15
CA GLU A 157 5.55 28.76 2.42
C GLU A 157 4.76 29.79 3.25
N ASN A 158 3.75 29.35 3.99
CA ASN A 158 2.95 30.23 4.87
C ASN A 158 3.72 30.77 6.09
N ARG A 159 4.87 30.19 6.46
CA ARG A 159 5.71 30.66 7.57
C ARG A 159 6.70 31.75 7.19
N ASP A 160 7.05 31.86 5.91
CA ASP A 160 7.98 32.89 5.43
C ASP A 160 7.27 34.24 5.17
N GLU A 161 5.94 34.26 5.14
CA GLU A 161 5.12 35.47 4.95
C GLU A 161 4.54 36.07 6.26
N ALA A 162 4.75 35.45 7.41
CA ALA A 162 4.22 35.86 8.73
C ALA A 162 5.27 36.51 9.65
#